data_AF-A0A953JUY3-F1
#
_entry.id   AF-A0A953JUY3-F1
#
_cell.length_a   1.000
_cell.length_b   1.000
_cell.length_c   1.000
_cell.angle_alpha   90.00
_cell.angle_beta   90.00
_cell.angle_gamma   90.00
#
_symmetry.space_group_name_H-M   'P 1'
#
loop_
_entity.id
_entity.type
_entity.pdbx_description
1 polymer ?
#
loop_
_entity_poly.entity_id
_entity_poly.type
_entity_poly.pdbx_seq_one_letter_code
_entity_poly.pdbx_strand_id
1 'polypeptide(L)'
;MADVSRRAVLKSAAALGGVTAVANWWHGGTFAGAAVQAGSSPYGPLMSPDVNGIRLPTGFSSRIVARTGQLVGNTSYRWHAAPDGGACFGKSDGGWVYVSNSEVSAAGGGGASAVSFGPDGTINGAYRIL
;
A
#
# COMPACT_ATOMS: atom_id res chain seq x y z
N MET A 1 49.76 -0.38 2.23
CA MET A 1 48.51 0.07 1.56
C MET A 1 47.40 -0.06 2.59
N ALA A 2 46.78 1.04 3.01
CA ALA A 2 45.75 1.00 4.06
C ALA A 2 44.46 0.40 3.48
N ASP A 3 43.90 -0.59 4.17
CA ASP A 3 42.67 -1.28 3.78
C ASP A 3 41.45 -0.36 3.96
N VAL A 4 40.76 -0.04 2.86
CA VAL A 4 39.59 0.84 2.85
C VAL A 4 38.36 0.00 3.17
N SER A 5 37.84 0.11 4.40
CA SER A 5 36.65 -0.64 4.79
C SER A 5 35.37 -0.04 4.21
N ARG A 6 34.37 -0.88 3.93
CA ARG A 6 33.02 -0.48 3.45
C ARG A 6 32.38 0.63 4.31
N ARG A 7 32.69 0.67 5.60
CA ARG A 7 32.20 1.68 6.55
C ARG A 7 32.86 3.04 6.34
N ALA A 8 34.09 3.09 5.84
CA ALA A 8 34.79 4.35 5.54
C ALA A 8 34.25 5.02 4.26
N VAL A 9 33.86 4.23 3.25
CA VAL A 9 33.22 4.71 2.01
C VAL A 9 31.83 5.29 2.29
N LEU A 10 31.03 4.64 3.15
CA LEU A 10 29.70 5.14 3.51
C LEU A 10 29.73 6.44 4.32
N LYS A 11 30.76 6.65 5.15
CA LYS A 11 30.92 7.90 5.92
C LYS A 11 31.39 9.08 5.05
N SER A 12 32.10 8.82 3.95
CA SER A 12 32.60 9.87 3.06
C SER A 12 31.57 10.32 2.02
N ALA A 13 30.65 9.44 1.61
CA ALA A 13 29.52 9.82 0.74
C ALA A 13 28.53 10.81 1.41
N ALA A 14 28.41 10.77 2.75
CA ALA A 14 27.51 11.65 3.50
C ALA A 14 28.01 13.11 3.58
N ALA A 15 29.31 13.38 3.37
CA ALA A 15 29.90 14.70 3.63
C ALA A 15 29.90 15.67 2.44
N LEU A 16 29.67 15.21 1.20
CA LEU A 16 29.67 16.09 0.02
C LEU A 16 28.41 15.99 -0.86
N GLY A 17 27.58 14.96 -0.71
CA GLY A 17 26.30 14.83 -1.43
C GLY A 17 25.04 14.95 -0.56
N GLY A 18 25.19 15.04 0.77
CA GLY A 18 24.08 14.94 1.72
C GLY A 18 23.33 16.25 1.99
N VAL A 19 23.90 17.42 1.70
CA VAL A 19 23.27 18.70 2.11
C VAL A 19 22.24 19.20 1.08
N THR A 20 22.38 18.86 -0.20
CA THR A 20 21.41 19.28 -1.23
C THR A 20 20.22 18.33 -1.38
N ALA A 21 20.35 17.06 -1.01
CA ALA A 21 19.25 16.08 -1.12
C ALA A 21 18.27 16.13 0.06
N VAL A 22 18.72 16.47 1.28
CA VAL A 22 17.85 16.46 2.47
C VAL A 22 16.98 17.73 2.56
N ALA A 23 17.46 18.87 2.06
CA ALA A 23 16.69 20.12 2.04
C ALA A 23 15.41 20.03 1.19
N ASN A 24 15.41 19.17 0.15
CA ASN A 24 14.29 19.04 -0.79
C ASN A 24 13.13 18.18 -0.26
N TRP A 25 13.32 17.45 0.84
CA TRP A 25 12.28 16.63 1.47
C TRP A 25 11.46 17.39 2.52
N TRP A 26 12.00 18.50 3.05
CA TRP A 26 11.33 19.32 4.08
C TRP A 26 10.84 20.69 3.60
N HIS A 27 11.37 21.23 2.50
CA HIS A 27 10.90 22.50 1.93
C HIS A 27 10.29 22.30 0.55
N GLY A 28 9.16 21.57 0.47
CA GLY A 28 8.24 21.58 -0.68
C GLY A 28 8.90 21.78 -2.04
N GLY A 29 9.93 20.98 -2.34
CA GLY A 29 10.73 21.15 -3.54
C GLY A 29 9.82 21.06 -4.75
N THR A 30 9.66 22.17 -5.47
CA THR A 30 8.98 22.17 -6.74
C THR A 30 9.78 21.28 -7.68
N PHE A 31 9.28 20.06 -7.93
CA PHE A 31 9.68 19.31 -9.09
C PHE A 31 9.25 20.12 -10.31
N ALA A 32 10.11 21.03 -10.78
CA ALA A 32 10.02 21.56 -12.14
C ALA A 32 10.50 20.47 -13.11
N GLY A 33 9.96 19.25 -12.97
CA GLY A 33 9.99 18.24 -14.01
C GLY A 33 8.90 18.61 -14.99
N ALA A 34 9.21 18.60 -16.29
CA ALA A 34 8.20 18.66 -17.33
C ALA A 34 7.00 17.79 -16.92
N ALA A 35 5.78 18.32 -17.03
CA ALA A 35 4.58 17.59 -16.64
C ALA A 35 4.64 16.19 -17.25
N VAL A 36 4.80 15.17 -16.40
CA VAL A 36 4.76 13.78 -16.86
C VAL A 36 3.33 13.54 -17.26
N GLN A 37 3.06 13.66 -18.55
CA GLN A 37 1.75 13.32 -19.09
C GLN A 37 1.69 11.79 -19.12
N ALA A 38 0.78 11.24 -18.33
CA ALA A 38 0.48 9.81 -18.40
C ALA A 38 0.15 9.47 -19.86
N GLY A 39 0.80 8.44 -20.41
CA GLY A 39 0.45 7.90 -21.72
C GLY A 39 -1.00 7.41 -21.73
N SER A 40 -1.55 7.18 -22.92
CA SER A 40 -2.87 6.57 -23.06
C SER A 40 -2.95 5.26 -22.28
N SER A 41 -3.91 5.17 -21.36
CA SER A 41 -4.16 3.95 -20.59
C SER A 41 -4.49 2.79 -21.54
N PRO A 42 -3.87 1.60 -21.39
CA PRO A 42 -4.23 0.43 -22.18
C PRO A 42 -5.64 -0.07 -21.87
N TYR A 43 -6.24 0.40 -20.78
CA TYR A 43 -7.58 0.03 -20.32
C TYR A 43 -8.68 0.98 -20.81
N GLY A 44 -8.33 2.05 -21.54
CA GLY A 44 -9.26 3.08 -21.96
C GLY A 44 -9.54 4.15 -20.89
N PRO A 45 -10.47 5.09 -21.17
CA PRO A 45 -10.78 6.18 -20.25
C PRO A 45 -11.55 5.70 -19.01
N LEU A 46 -11.45 6.47 -17.93
CA LEU A 46 -12.28 6.26 -16.74
C LEU A 46 -13.75 6.63 -17.03
N MET A 47 -14.67 5.78 -16.60
CA MET A 47 -16.10 6.04 -16.70
C MET A 47 -16.60 6.91 -15.53
N SER A 48 -17.93 7.12 -15.47
CA SER A 48 -18.59 7.63 -14.27
C SER A 48 -18.34 6.71 -13.07
N PRO A 49 -18.39 7.23 -11.83
CA PRO A 49 -18.25 6.41 -10.64
C PRO A 49 -19.25 5.25 -10.60
N ASP A 50 -18.80 4.09 -10.14
CA ASP A 50 -19.65 2.93 -9.88
C ASP A 50 -20.44 3.07 -8.55
N VAL A 51 -21.12 2.00 -8.14
CA VAL A 51 -21.92 1.98 -6.90
C VAL A 51 -21.09 2.20 -5.62
N ASN A 52 -19.77 2.03 -5.68
CA ASN A 52 -18.85 2.29 -4.57
C ASN A 52 -18.15 3.66 -4.71
N GLY A 53 -18.53 4.46 -5.71
CA GLY A 53 -17.94 5.76 -5.98
C GLY A 53 -16.59 5.70 -6.71
N ILE A 54 -16.19 4.54 -7.24
CA ILE A 54 -14.90 4.37 -7.92
C ILE A 54 -15.10 4.55 -9.42
N ARG A 55 -14.28 5.42 -10.04
CA ARG A 55 -14.23 5.55 -11.50
C ARG A 55 -13.33 4.46 -12.07
N LEU A 56 -13.89 3.59 -12.89
CA LEU A 56 -13.20 2.46 -13.49
C LEU A 56 -13.32 2.49 -15.02
N PRO A 57 -12.35 1.94 -15.77
CA PRO A 57 -12.51 1.74 -17.21
C PRO A 57 -13.59 0.69 -17.54
N THR A 58 -13.99 0.63 -18.80
CA THR A 58 -14.95 -0.39 -19.27
C THR A 58 -14.42 -1.80 -19.02
N GLY A 59 -15.28 -2.69 -18.52
CA GLY A 59 -14.93 -4.10 -18.21
C GLY A 59 -14.36 -4.33 -16.81
N PHE A 60 -14.13 -3.27 -16.03
CA PHE A 60 -13.69 -3.36 -14.63
C PHE A 60 -14.88 -3.18 -13.67
N SER A 61 -14.77 -3.77 -12.48
CA SER A 61 -15.73 -3.63 -11.39
C SER A 61 -15.02 -3.53 -10.05
N SER A 62 -15.62 -2.85 -9.06
CA SER A 62 -15.12 -2.84 -7.68
C SER A 62 -16.00 -3.65 -6.73
N ARG A 63 -15.38 -4.16 -5.66
CA ARG A 63 -16.06 -4.81 -4.54
C ARG A 63 -15.41 -4.37 -3.23
N ILE A 64 -16.23 -4.00 -2.27
CA ILE A 64 -15.76 -3.72 -0.91
C ILE A 64 -15.51 -5.04 -0.21
N VAL A 65 -14.26 -5.27 0.20
CA VAL A 65 -13.84 -6.51 0.88
C VAL A 65 -13.83 -6.39 2.40
N ALA A 66 -13.67 -5.18 2.93
CA ALA A 66 -13.74 -4.88 4.36
C ALA A 66 -14.10 -3.40 4.58
N ARG A 67 -14.69 -3.08 5.73
CA ARG A 67 -14.94 -1.71 6.19
C ARG A 67 -14.61 -1.62 7.66
N THR A 68 -13.96 -0.52 8.07
CA THR A 68 -13.65 -0.23 9.48
C THR A 68 -14.83 -0.54 10.38
N GLY A 69 -14.58 -1.35 11.41
CA GLY A 69 -15.59 -1.70 12.38
C GLY A 69 -16.72 -2.58 11.85
N GLN A 70 -16.67 -3.13 10.64
CA GLN A 70 -17.66 -4.11 10.16
C GLN A 70 -17.07 -5.51 10.13
N LEU A 71 -17.95 -6.53 10.16
CA LEU A 71 -17.53 -7.90 9.93
C LEU A 71 -17.03 -8.07 8.49
N VAL A 72 -15.97 -8.84 8.32
CA VAL A 72 -15.38 -9.13 7.00
C VAL A 72 -16.08 -10.33 6.38
N GLY A 73 -16.87 -10.11 5.32
CA GLY A 73 -17.65 -11.17 4.68
C GLY A 73 -18.53 -11.93 5.67
N ASN A 74 -18.50 -13.26 5.61
CA ASN A 74 -19.21 -14.15 6.56
C ASN A 74 -18.35 -14.57 7.76
N THR A 75 -17.21 -13.90 7.99
CA THR A 75 -16.34 -14.22 9.12
C THR A 75 -16.83 -13.54 10.40
N SER A 76 -16.35 -14.00 11.56
CA SER A 76 -16.59 -13.33 12.85
C SER A 76 -15.62 -12.17 13.14
N TYR A 77 -14.71 -11.85 12.21
CA TYR A 77 -13.68 -10.85 12.42
C TYR A 77 -14.15 -9.45 12.04
N ARG A 78 -14.02 -8.49 12.96
CA ARG A 78 -14.33 -7.07 12.72
C ARG A 78 -13.07 -6.35 12.22
N TRP A 79 -13.18 -5.66 11.09
CA TRP A 79 -12.04 -4.94 10.50
C TRP A 79 -11.55 -3.79 11.40
N HIS A 80 -10.25 -3.57 11.39
CA HIS A 80 -9.59 -2.55 12.22
C HIS A 80 -9.90 -1.12 11.76
N ALA A 81 -9.58 -0.16 12.63
CA ALA A 81 -9.66 1.26 12.33
C ALA A 81 -8.51 1.72 11.42
N ALA A 82 -8.72 2.86 10.75
CA ALA A 82 -7.75 3.55 9.90
C ALA A 82 -6.93 2.59 9.00
N PRO A 83 -7.59 1.80 8.12
CA PRO A 83 -6.86 1.00 7.16
C PRO A 83 -6.12 1.89 6.16
N ASP A 84 -4.85 1.61 5.92
CA ASP A 84 -4.02 2.34 4.96
C ASP A 84 -3.19 1.35 4.11
N GLY A 85 -1.87 1.36 4.29
CA GLY A 85 -0.91 0.55 3.58
C GLY A 85 -1.18 -0.95 3.70
N GLY A 86 -1.11 -1.62 2.56
CA GLY A 86 -1.28 -3.05 2.50
C GLY A 86 -0.53 -3.71 1.37
N ALA A 87 -0.49 -5.04 1.43
CA ALA A 87 0.17 -5.89 0.45
C ALA A 87 -0.59 -7.20 0.24
N CYS A 88 -0.48 -7.78 -0.94
CA CYS A 88 -1.05 -9.09 -1.27
C CYS A 88 0.04 -10.14 -1.41
N PHE A 89 -0.19 -11.32 -0.82
CA PHE A 89 0.72 -12.45 -0.87
C PHE A 89 0.01 -13.67 -1.47
N GLY A 90 0.58 -14.26 -2.52
CA GLY A 90 0.02 -15.46 -3.15
C GLY A 90 0.16 -16.71 -2.26
N LYS A 91 -0.83 -17.59 -2.32
CA LYS A 91 -0.79 -18.94 -1.74
C LYS A 91 -0.52 -19.97 -2.83
N SER A 92 -0.05 -21.15 -2.44
CA SER A 92 0.21 -22.27 -3.36
C SER A 92 -1.06 -22.83 -4.02
N ASP A 93 -2.23 -22.62 -3.41
CA ASP A 93 -3.54 -23.07 -3.93
C ASP A 93 -4.13 -22.11 -4.98
N GLY A 94 -3.41 -21.05 -5.37
CA GLY A 94 -3.87 -20.01 -6.28
C GLY A 94 -4.70 -18.90 -5.61
N GLY A 95 -5.05 -19.05 -4.33
CA GLY A 95 -5.61 -17.96 -3.53
C GLY A 95 -4.53 -16.96 -3.09
N TRP A 96 -4.92 -16.02 -2.25
CA TRP A 96 -4.04 -14.94 -1.81
C TRP A 96 -4.47 -14.37 -0.46
N VAL A 97 -3.58 -13.64 0.20
CA VAL A 97 -3.84 -12.97 1.46
C VAL A 97 -3.55 -11.48 1.28
N TYR A 98 -4.54 -10.64 1.57
CA TYR A 98 -4.33 -9.20 1.72
C TYR A 98 -3.99 -8.89 3.17
N VAL A 99 -2.95 -8.10 3.39
CA VAL A 99 -2.58 -7.55 4.69
C VAL A 99 -2.77 -6.04 4.65
N SER A 100 -3.33 -5.47 5.71
CA SER A 100 -3.49 -4.02 5.90
C SER A 100 -2.98 -3.61 7.27
N ASN A 101 -2.24 -2.51 7.34
CA ASN A 101 -1.93 -1.85 8.61
C ASN A 101 -3.17 -1.10 9.15
N SER A 102 -3.18 -0.87 10.45
CA SER A 102 -4.09 0.04 11.15
C SER A 102 -3.29 1.23 11.63
N GLU A 103 -3.52 2.41 11.03
CA GLU A 103 -2.82 3.66 11.35
C GLU A 103 -3.40 4.35 12.59
N VAL A 104 -3.55 3.59 13.66
CA VAL A 104 -3.79 4.12 14.99
C VAL A 104 -2.59 3.78 15.88
N SER A 105 -2.44 4.49 16.99
CA SER A 105 -1.34 4.20 17.92
C SER A 105 -1.45 2.77 18.46
N ALA A 106 -0.32 2.17 18.84
CA ALA A 106 -0.32 0.82 19.42
C ALA A 106 -1.22 0.74 20.69
N ALA A 107 -1.17 1.77 21.54
CA ALA A 107 -2.05 1.89 22.70
C ALA A 107 -3.54 2.03 22.33
N GLY A 108 -3.84 2.56 21.15
CA GLY A 108 -5.19 2.66 20.58
C GLY A 108 -5.64 1.44 19.77
N GLY A 109 -4.89 0.32 19.81
CA GLY A 109 -5.23 -0.91 19.08
C GLY A 109 -4.68 -0.99 17.65
N GLY A 110 -3.68 -0.17 17.33
CA GLY A 110 -2.96 -0.19 16.05
C GLY A 110 -2.22 -1.51 15.82
N GLY A 111 -1.81 -1.80 14.60
CA GLY A 111 -1.21 -3.08 14.24
C GLY A 111 -1.53 -3.46 12.81
N ALA A 112 -1.79 -4.73 12.54
CA ALA A 112 -2.12 -5.19 11.19
C ALA A 112 -3.09 -6.38 11.21
N SER A 113 -3.92 -6.46 10.17
CA SER A 113 -4.85 -7.58 9.96
C SER A 113 -4.75 -8.10 8.53
N ALA A 114 -5.29 -9.30 8.34
CA ALA A 114 -5.29 -9.99 7.07
C ALA A 114 -6.70 -10.44 6.67
N VAL A 115 -6.94 -10.48 5.36
CA VAL A 115 -8.07 -11.18 4.74
C VAL A 115 -7.51 -12.25 3.81
N SER A 116 -7.91 -13.50 4.02
CA SER A 116 -7.52 -14.64 3.19
C SER A 116 -8.59 -14.90 2.14
N PHE A 117 -8.16 -15.09 0.90
CA PHE A 117 -9.01 -15.30 -0.26
C PHE A 117 -8.75 -16.65 -0.94
N GLY A 118 -9.79 -17.20 -1.56
CA GLY A 118 -9.69 -18.27 -2.55
C GLY A 118 -9.17 -17.76 -3.91
N PRO A 119 -8.91 -18.67 -4.87
CA PRO A 119 -8.43 -18.30 -6.22
C PRO A 119 -9.41 -17.42 -7.00
N ASP A 120 -10.70 -17.51 -6.69
CA ASP A 120 -11.80 -16.73 -7.25
C ASP A 120 -12.05 -15.40 -6.52
N GLY A 121 -11.27 -15.10 -5.48
CA GLY A 121 -11.47 -13.92 -4.63
C GLY A 121 -12.57 -14.08 -3.57
N THR A 122 -13.07 -15.30 -3.34
CA THR A 122 -13.97 -15.60 -2.21
C THR A 122 -13.23 -15.37 -0.89
N ILE A 123 -13.85 -14.70 0.08
CA ILE A 123 -13.26 -14.49 1.41
C ILE A 123 -13.36 -15.79 2.21
N ASN A 124 -12.20 -16.39 2.51
CA ASN A 124 -12.10 -17.63 3.28
C ASN A 124 -11.82 -17.38 4.76
N GLY A 125 -11.32 -16.20 5.12
CA GLY A 125 -11.04 -15.85 6.50
C GLY A 125 -10.55 -14.42 6.67
N ALA A 126 -10.61 -13.91 7.90
CA ALA A 126 -10.01 -12.65 8.29
C ALA A 126 -9.54 -12.73 9.74
N TYR A 127 -8.40 -12.14 10.05
CA TYR A 127 -7.74 -12.29 11.35
C TYR A 127 -6.68 -11.21 11.58
N ARG A 128 -6.28 -11.05 12.84
CA ARG A 128 -5.21 -10.13 13.24
C ARG A 128 -3.84 -10.79 13.11
N ILE A 129 -2.81 -10.02 12.76
CA ILE A 129 -1.43 -10.52 12.63
C ILE A 129 -0.40 -9.75 13.47
N LEU A 130 -0.75 -8.54 13.93
CA LEU A 130 0.00 -7.68 14.86
C LEU A 130 -1.00 -6.87 15.67
#